data_AF-A0A1S1QT97-F1
#
_entry.id   AF-A0A1S1QT97-F1
#
_cell.length_a   1.000
_cell.length_b   1.000
_cell.length_c   1.000
_cell.angle_alpha   90.00
_cell.angle_beta   90.00
_cell.angle_gamma   90.00
#
_symmetry.space_group_name_H-M   'P 1'
#
loop_
_entity.id
_entity.type
_entity.pdbx_description
1 polymer ?
#
loop_
_entity_poly.entity_id
_entity_poly.type
_entity_poly.pdbx_seq_one_letter_code
_entity_poly.pdbx_strand_id
1 'polypeptide(L)'
;MSAALQKALDDLGARGGGVLKLDPGRYVLDNPLFIHGSSVVLAGAGKKKTTLFFNRPLRDSIRATFGWSWTGGQIYFIPKERLVSAGAPGQPAGGGETWLPGPQLATVAPAVRGTHVLEVDKTTDITPGAMVLLQVEDPPGNRLLREIAGDIPGAASYDWPRRAPVLNETTWTWPVVVTDVLSPRTLRIEQPLRISIHPETPARITAIGPTVHDSGVEGLTIENKLLPQTTHNQNPGSNGVCFQAVYDCWARDIHVLNADVAYGMTGAKSCTLSGFSAGGRSLHHFTISRAGSHDNLMQDFELEDFTVPAAAGSYLHGLSCEALSSGNVWRRGTMHTGTFDSHRAMSFENLRTDILITNKDAVPGGAFNAGPYFGARMVHWGVSVTNNENLCMDITDQAPRALTAGITGLTQPGSRLNGAGIDFEGDLQSERLEFGTDLGAGRDLLDIQRKALPY
;
A
#
# COMPACT_ATOMS: atom_id res chain seq x y z
N MET A 1 -15.24 15.30 23.13
CA MET A 1 -13.93 14.60 23.25
C MET A 1 -13.04 14.82 22.03
N SER A 2 -13.51 14.58 20.79
CA SER A 2 -12.68 14.72 19.57
C SER A 2 -11.87 16.01 19.48
N ALA A 3 -12.49 17.17 19.69
CA ALA A 3 -11.79 18.46 19.60
C ALA A 3 -10.64 18.61 20.60
N ALA A 4 -10.76 18.03 21.81
CA ALA A 4 -9.72 18.10 22.82
C ALA A 4 -8.50 17.23 22.44
N LEU A 5 -8.76 16.01 21.95
CA LEU A 5 -7.70 15.12 21.47
C LEU A 5 -7.03 15.69 20.22
N GLN A 6 -7.81 16.20 19.26
CA GLN A 6 -7.27 16.84 18.06
C GLN A 6 -6.38 18.02 18.41
N LYS A 7 -6.84 18.90 19.32
CA LYS A 7 -6.03 20.03 19.78
C LYS A 7 -4.70 19.57 20.39
N ALA A 8 -4.71 18.51 21.21
CA ALA A 8 -3.49 17.99 21.80
C ALA A 8 -2.51 17.46 20.73
N LEU A 9 -3.00 16.76 19.71
CA LEU A 9 -2.19 16.29 18.58
C LEU A 9 -1.60 17.46 17.77
N ASP A 10 -2.41 18.48 17.49
CA ASP A 10 -1.96 19.69 16.80
C ASP A 10 -0.91 20.47 17.61
N ASP A 11 -1.12 20.59 18.93
CA ASP A 11 -0.18 21.27 19.84
C ASP A 11 1.18 20.52 19.92
N LEU A 12 1.17 19.18 19.87
CA LEU A 12 2.40 18.38 19.80
C LEU A 12 3.14 18.60 18.49
N GLY A 13 2.43 18.52 17.36
CA GLY A 13 3.02 18.77 16.03
C GLY A 13 3.62 20.17 15.93
N ALA A 14 2.94 21.20 16.45
CA ALA A 14 3.44 22.57 16.48
C ALA A 14 4.69 22.77 17.36
N ARG A 15 4.96 21.85 18.29
CA ARG A 15 6.14 21.86 19.17
C ARG A 15 7.28 20.97 18.65
N GLY A 16 7.14 20.39 17.45
CA GLY A 16 8.14 19.51 16.85
C GLY A 16 8.01 18.04 17.26
N GLY A 17 6.87 17.63 17.82
CA GLY A 17 6.56 16.24 18.13
C GLY A 17 6.28 15.95 19.59
N GLY A 18 6.04 14.68 19.88
CA GLY A 18 5.80 14.14 21.21
C GLY A 18 4.70 13.07 21.22
N VAL A 19 4.36 12.60 22.42
CA VAL A 19 3.44 11.48 22.61
C VAL A 19 2.18 11.94 23.34
N LEU A 20 1.02 11.77 22.70
CA LEU A 20 -0.28 11.85 23.37
C LEU A 20 -0.63 10.46 23.92
N LYS A 21 -0.51 10.29 25.23
CA LYS A 21 -0.86 9.04 25.92
C LYS A 21 -2.32 9.06 26.37
N LEU A 22 -3.04 7.99 26.10
CA LEU A 22 -4.40 7.74 26.54
C LEU A 22 -4.41 6.62 27.57
N ASP A 23 -5.02 6.91 28.72
CA ASP A 23 -5.25 5.91 29.76
C ASP A 23 -6.24 4.82 29.28
N PRO A 24 -6.28 3.66 29.98
CA PRO A 24 -7.32 2.66 29.76
C PRO A 24 -8.72 3.29 29.80
N GLY A 25 -9.59 2.89 28.87
CA GLY A 25 -10.95 3.40 28.80
C GLY A 25 -11.51 3.46 27.38
N ARG A 26 -12.78 3.85 27.30
CA ARG A 26 -13.50 4.05 26.04
C ARG A 26 -13.74 5.53 25.80
N TYR A 27 -13.19 6.06 24.71
CA TYR A 27 -13.31 7.46 24.31
C TYR A 27 -14.28 7.54 23.12
N VAL A 28 -15.39 8.25 23.31
CA VAL A 28 -16.41 8.43 22.25
C VAL A 28 -16.08 9.67 21.44
N LEU A 29 -15.88 9.48 20.14
CA LEU A 29 -15.45 10.47 19.17
C LEU A 29 -16.50 10.60 18.06
N ASP A 30 -16.85 11.84 17.71
CA ASP A 30 -17.75 12.13 16.59
C ASP A 30 -17.00 12.54 15.32
N ASN A 31 -15.70 12.86 15.44
CA ASN A 31 -14.85 13.25 14.33
C ASN A 31 -13.56 12.42 14.31
N PRO A 32 -12.97 12.19 13.12
CA PRO A 32 -11.65 11.58 12.98
C PRO A 32 -10.57 12.39 13.70
N LEU A 33 -9.46 11.72 14.03
CA LEU A 33 -8.23 12.34 14.53
C LEU A 33 -7.22 12.42 13.39
N PHE A 34 -6.72 13.63 13.14
CA PHE A 34 -5.68 13.88 12.15
C PHE A 34 -4.32 13.99 12.82
N ILE A 35 -3.33 13.32 12.24
CA ILE A 35 -1.91 13.48 12.55
C ILE A 35 -1.29 14.26 11.39
N HIS A 36 -1.16 15.57 11.61
CA HIS A 36 -0.67 16.53 10.61
C HIS A 36 0.81 16.86 10.72
N GLY A 37 1.42 16.62 11.88
CA GLY A 37 2.82 16.95 12.15
C GLY A 37 3.67 15.70 12.31
N SER A 38 4.95 15.84 11.96
CA SER A 38 5.96 14.78 12.15
C SER A 38 6.32 14.60 13.63
N SER A 39 6.93 13.44 13.94
CA SER A 39 7.35 13.08 15.29
C SER A 39 6.21 13.04 16.32
N VAL A 40 4.96 12.81 15.88
CA VAL A 40 3.77 12.75 16.76
C VAL A 40 3.30 11.30 16.93
N VAL A 41 3.10 10.88 18.18
CA VAL A 41 2.61 9.55 18.50
C VAL A 41 1.31 9.62 19.31
N LEU A 42 0.28 8.90 18.86
CA LEU A 42 -0.94 8.64 19.62
C LEU A 42 -0.85 7.24 20.25
N ALA A 43 -0.73 7.15 21.58
CA ALA A 43 -0.50 5.89 22.28
C ALA A 43 -1.62 5.59 23.28
N GLY A 44 -2.29 4.44 23.13
CA GLY A 44 -3.16 3.89 24.16
C GLY A 44 -2.42 2.96 25.13
N ALA A 45 -3.15 2.38 26.08
CA ALA A 45 -2.60 1.46 27.08
C ALA A 45 -2.49 -0.01 26.60
N GLY A 46 -2.75 -0.27 25.32
CA GLY A 46 -2.80 -1.58 24.66
C GLY A 46 -4.15 -1.80 23.96
N LYS A 47 -4.18 -2.56 22.84
CA LYS A 47 -5.41 -2.72 22.05
C LYS A 47 -6.62 -3.25 22.80
N LYS A 48 -6.40 -4.00 23.88
CA LYS A 48 -7.47 -4.53 24.75
C LYS A 48 -7.89 -3.59 25.90
N LYS A 49 -7.22 -2.46 26.09
CA LYS A 49 -7.41 -1.57 27.26
C LYS A 49 -7.92 -0.18 26.89
N THR A 50 -7.52 0.34 25.73
CA THR A 50 -7.95 1.66 25.24
C THR A 50 -8.73 1.49 23.95
N THR A 51 -9.95 2.03 23.92
CA THR A 51 -10.82 2.02 22.73
C THR A 51 -11.18 3.43 22.32
N LEU A 52 -10.92 3.79 21.07
CA LEU A 52 -11.48 4.97 20.42
C LEU A 52 -12.72 4.54 19.64
N PHE A 53 -13.90 4.93 20.12
CA PHE A 53 -15.17 4.64 19.47
C PHE A 53 -15.59 5.81 18.59
N PHE A 54 -15.68 5.59 17.27
CA PHE A 54 -16.10 6.61 16.31
C PHE A 54 -17.58 6.43 15.94
N ASN A 55 -18.38 7.44 16.28
CA ASN A 55 -19.85 7.40 16.14
C ASN A 55 -20.34 7.80 14.74
N ARG A 56 -19.48 8.47 13.95
CA ARG A 56 -19.79 8.96 12.61
C ARG A 56 -18.72 8.51 11.61
N PRO A 57 -19.10 8.18 10.36
CA PRO A 57 -18.14 7.86 9.31
C PRO A 57 -17.51 9.12 8.71
N LEU A 58 -16.46 8.97 7.90
CA LEU A 58 -15.76 10.09 7.25
C LEU A 58 -16.66 10.91 6.33
N ARG A 59 -17.62 10.28 5.65
CA ARG A 59 -18.62 10.97 4.83
C ARG A 59 -19.34 12.09 5.58
N ASP A 60 -19.68 11.82 6.83
CA ASP A 60 -20.51 12.70 7.65
C ASP A 60 -19.65 13.66 8.49
N SER A 61 -18.33 13.43 8.56
CA SER A 61 -17.40 14.16 9.44
C SER A 61 -16.40 15.03 8.66
N ILE A 62 -16.10 14.69 7.41
CA ILE A 62 -15.19 15.44 6.53
C ILE A 62 -15.94 16.01 5.33
N ARG A 63 -16.42 15.14 4.42
CA ARG A 63 -17.18 15.52 3.22
C ARG A 63 -17.83 14.31 2.56
N ALA A 64 -18.87 14.55 1.77
CA ALA A 64 -19.46 13.52 0.92
C ALA A 64 -18.58 13.20 -0.30
N THR A 65 -18.11 11.96 -0.41
CA THR A 65 -17.39 11.42 -1.56
C THR A 65 -17.40 9.89 -1.53
N PHE A 66 -17.25 9.25 -2.69
CA PHE A 66 -17.06 7.80 -2.81
C PHE A 66 -15.64 7.35 -2.44
N GLY A 67 -14.68 8.28 -2.42
CA GLY A 67 -13.26 8.01 -2.14
C GLY A 67 -13.00 7.33 -0.81
N TRP A 68 -13.91 7.45 0.16
CA TRP A 68 -13.81 6.78 1.45
C TRP A 68 -13.86 5.25 1.37
N SER A 69 -14.19 4.69 0.20
CA SER A 69 -14.13 3.26 -0.07
C SER A 69 -12.70 2.73 -0.22
N TRP A 70 -11.70 3.58 -0.47
CA TRP A 70 -10.30 3.17 -0.69
C TRP A 70 -9.25 4.11 -0.07
N THR A 71 -9.65 5.24 0.53
CA THR A 71 -8.75 6.13 1.26
C THR A 71 -9.41 6.75 2.50
N GLY A 72 -8.64 7.46 3.32
CA GLY A 72 -9.07 8.10 4.56
C GLY A 72 -9.12 7.15 5.75
N GLY A 73 -8.93 7.69 6.95
CA GLY A 73 -8.95 6.94 8.20
C GLY A 73 -9.66 7.70 9.31
N GLN A 74 -10.18 6.99 10.30
CA GLN A 74 -10.61 7.60 11.56
C GLN A 74 -9.41 8.09 12.38
N ILE A 75 -8.25 7.45 12.20
CA ILE A 75 -6.95 8.01 12.55
C ILE A 75 -6.19 8.22 11.25
N TYR A 76 -5.97 9.48 10.89
CA TYR A 76 -5.54 9.85 9.55
C TYR A 76 -4.23 10.65 9.59
N PHE A 77 -3.15 10.00 9.15
CA PHE A 77 -1.85 10.62 8.95
C PHE A 77 -1.83 11.25 7.56
N ILE A 78 -1.82 12.58 7.51
CA ILE A 78 -1.90 13.34 6.27
C ILE A 78 -1.43 14.77 6.54
N PRO A 79 -0.54 15.37 5.73
CA PRO A 79 -0.20 16.78 5.88
C PRO A 79 -1.43 17.67 5.54
N LYS A 80 -1.55 18.83 6.21
CA LYS A 80 -2.73 19.71 6.08
C LYS A 80 -2.99 20.12 4.64
N GLU A 81 -1.92 20.43 3.91
CA GLU A 81 -1.92 20.84 2.51
C GLU A 81 -2.51 19.74 1.62
N ARG A 82 -2.18 18.47 1.90
CA ARG A 82 -2.73 17.32 1.17
C ARG A 82 -4.20 17.13 1.48
N LEU A 83 -4.62 17.26 2.73
CA LEU A 83 -6.04 17.17 3.10
C LEU A 83 -6.87 18.24 2.39
N VAL A 84 -6.38 19.50 2.38
CA VAL A 84 -7.01 20.62 1.67
C VAL A 84 -7.07 20.34 0.16
N SER A 85 -5.94 19.95 -0.44
CA SER A 85 -5.87 19.63 -1.87
C SER A 85 -6.83 18.50 -2.26
N ALA A 86 -6.98 17.46 -1.43
CA ALA A 86 -7.92 16.37 -1.66
C ALA A 86 -9.39 16.82 -1.66
N GLY A 87 -9.71 17.91 -0.95
CA GLY A 87 -11.05 18.50 -0.87
C GLY A 87 -11.35 19.55 -1.93
N ALA A 88 -10.39 19.90 -2.78
CA ALA A 88 -10.57 20.95 -3.78
C ALA A 88 -11.58 20.55 -4.88
N PRO A 89 -12.40 21.49 -5.39
CA PRO A 89 -13.31 21.22 -6.49
C PRO A 89 -12.59 20.71 -7.74
N GLY A 90 -13.20 19.75 -8.44
CA GLY A 90 -12.66 19.21 -9.69
C GLY A 90 -11.57 18.16 -9.54
N GLN A 91 -11.20 17.78 -8.31
CA GLN A 91 -10.32 16.63 -8.08
C GLN A 91 -11.06 15.33 -8.46
N PRO A 92 -10.55 14.53 -9.41
CA PRO A 92 -11.14 13.25 -9.73
C PRO A 92 -11.03 12.31 -8.52
N ALA A 93 -12.11 11.58 -8.20
CA ALA A 93 -12.04 10.53 -7.19
C ALA A 93 -10.98 9.50 -7.62
N GLY A 94 -10.00 9.19 -6.76
CA GLY A 94 -8.90 8.27 -7.10
C GLY A 94 -7.67 8.92 -7.75
N GLY A 95 -7.76 10.14 -8.29
CA GLY A 95 -6.65 10.84 -8.95
C GLY A 95 -6.07 11.98 -8.11
N GLY A 96 -4.76 12.22 -8.22
CA GLY A 96 -4.08 13.26 -7.44
C GLY A 96 -4.05 12.99 -5.92
N GLU A 97 -4.28 11.74 -5.51
CA GLU A 97 -4.37 11.36 -4.09
C GLU A 97 -3.02 11.17 -3.39
N THR A 98 -1.95 11.01 -4.17
CA THR A 98 -0.57 10.75 -3.73
C THR A 98 0.15 12.00 -3.20
N TRP A 99 1.48 12.03 -3.26
CA TRP A 99 2.38 13.14 -2.91
C TRP A 99 2.01 14.48 -3.57
N LEU A 100 2.32 15.58 -2.90
CA LEU A 100 2.26 16.94 -3.46
C LEU A 100 3.70 17.41 -3.78
N PRO A 101 4.27 17.05 -4.95
CA PRO A 101 5.65 17.38 -5.27
C PRO A 101 5.90 18.88 -5.24
N GLY A 102 7.05 19.26 -4.69
CA GLY A 102 7.57 20.62 -4.72
C GLY A 102 8.29 20.93 -6.05
N PRO A 103 9.13 21.97 -6.08
CA PRO A 103 9.85 22.35 -7.30
C PRO A 103 10.81 21.23 -7.77
N GLN A 104 11.07 21.20 -9.07
CA GLN A 104 12.12 20.38 -9.65
C GLN A 104 13.49 20.83 -9.16
N LEU A 105 14.27 19.87 -8.66
CA LEU A 105 15.62 20.07 -8.14
C LEU A 105 16.68 19.69 -9.18
N ALA A 106 16.44 18.65 -9.98
CA ALA A 106 17.36 18.20 -11.02
C ALA A 106 16.65 17.37 -12.11
N THR A 107 17.24 17.33 -13.31
CA THR A 107 16.94 16.34 -14.36
C THR A 107 17.86 15.13 -14.17
N VAL A 108 17.33 13.92 -14.33
CA VAL A 108 18.08 12.67 -14.16
C VAL A 108 18.43 12.08 -15.53
N ALA A 109 19.70 11.70 -15.71
CA ALA A 109 20.16 11.04 -16.92
C ALA A 109 19.74 9.55 -16.95
N PRO A 110 19.86 8.87 -18.11
CA PRO A 110 19.58 7.45 -18.20
C PRO A 110 20.37 6.63 -17.18
N ALA A 111 19.72 5.65 -16.57
CA ALA A 111 20.25 4.87 -15.47
C ALA A 111 19.69 3.44 -15.50
N VAL A 112 20.47 2.46 -15.06
CA VAL A 112 20.05 1.04 -15.06
C VAL A 112 19.40 0.67 -13.73
N ARG A 113 18.35 -0.17 -13.79
CA ARG A 113 17.79 -0.81 -12.59
C ARG A 113 18.91 -1.44 -11.74
N GLY A 114 18.85 -1.26 -10.43
CA GLY A 114 19.83 -1.76 -9.48
C GLY A 114 20.96 -0.76 -9.13
N THR A 115 21.10 0.35 -9.87
CA THR A 115 22.09 1.38 -9.51
C THR A 115 21.67 2.13 -8.25
N HIS A 116 22.65 2.52 -7.44
CA HIS A 116 22.50 3.47 -6.35
C HIS A 116 22.97 4.87 -6.70
N VAL A 117 23.61 5.05 -7.86
CA VAL A 117 24.23 6.31 -8.26
C VAL A 117 23.48 6.85 -9.48
N LEU A 118 23.01 8.09 -9.36
CA LEU A 118 22.30 8.81 -10.42
C LEU A 118 23.18 9.96 -10.92
N GLU A 119 23.30 10.05 -12.24
CA GLU A 119 23.80 11.25 -12.90
C GLU A 119 22.66 12.26 -13.07
N VAL A 120 22.95 13.53 -12.74
CA VAL A 120 21.98 14.62 -12.76
C VAL A 120 22.57 15.88 -13.36
N ASP A 121 21.70 16.79 -13.80
CA ASP A 121 22.14 18.05 -14.40
C ASP A 121 22.71 19.06 -13.37
N LYS A 122 22.31 18.97 -12.10
CA LYS A 122 22.87 19.76 -11.00
C LYS A 122 22.54 19.12 -9.64
N THR A 123 23.29 19.50 -8.62
CA THR A 123 23.06 19.08 -7.23
C THR A 123 22.92 20.25 -6.24
N THR A 124 22.92 21.49 -6.73
CA THR A 124 23.00 22.72 -5.91
C THR A 124 21.88 22.87 -4.88
N ASP A 125 20.71 22.31 -5.16
CA ASP A 125 19.50 22.43 -4.33
C ASP A 125 19.16 21.12 -3.61
N ILE A 126 20.10 20.17 -3.57
CA ILE A 126 19.92 18.82 -3.00
C ILE A 126 20.92 18.63 -1.85
N THR A 127 20.42 18.18 -0.71
CA THR A 127 21.23 17.93 0.49
C THR A 127 21.25 16.44 0.84
N PRO A 128 22.39 15.88 1.28
CA PRO A 128 22.43 14.53 1.85
C PRO A 128 21.44 14.38 3.02
N GLY A 129 20.78 13.23 3.10
CA GLY A 129 19.71 12.94 4.05
C GLY A 129 18.32 13.45 3.62
N ALA A 130 18.21 14.24 2.55
CA ALA A 130 16.91 14.71 2.07
C ALA A 130 16.12 13.56 1.42
N MET A 131 14.88 13.40 1.85
CA MET A 131 13.89 12.63 1.09
C MET A 131 13.44 13.47 -0.12
N VAL A 132 13.62 12.92 -1.32
CA VAL A 132 13.21 13.53 -2.59
C VAL A 132 12.20 12.64 -3.30
N LEU A 133 11.51 13.18 -4.30
CA LEU A 133 10.62 12.40 -5.15
C LEU A 133 11.24 12.26 -6.54
N LEU A 134 11.64 11.04 -6.90
CA LEU A 134 12.00 10.68 -8.26
C LEU A 134 10.72 10.52 -9.08
N GLN A 135 10.61 11.25 -10.18
CA GLN A 135 9.49 11.16 -11.11
C GLN A 135 9.99 10.67 -12.46
N VAL A 136 9.38 9.60 -12.96
CA VAL A 136 9.72 8.98 -14.25
C VAL A 136 8.44 8.93 -15.09
N GLU A 137 8.46 9.61 -16.23
CA GLU A 137 7.31 9.73 -17.12
C GLU A 137 7.29 8.59 -18.13
N ASP A 138 6.15 7.90 -18.25
CA ASP A 138 5.95 6.92 -19.30
C ASP A 138 5.79 7.62 -20.65
N PRO A 139 6.70 7.38 -21.62
CA PRO A 139 6.61 8.04 -22.90
C PRO A 139 5.54 7.40 -23.80
N PRO A 140 5.17 8.04 -24.92
CA PRO A 140 4.41 7.40 -25.97
C PRO A 140 5.02 6.03 -26.35
N GLY A 141 4.19 5.00 -26.43
CA GLY A 141 4.65 3.62 -26.63
C GLY A 141 4.95 2.84 -25.35
N ASN A 142 4.61 3.40 -24.18
CA ASN A 142 4.52 2.73 -22.89
C ASN A 142 5.82 2.00 -22.48
N ARG A 143 6.99 2.62 -22.70
CA ARG A 143 8.30 2.00 -22.38
C ARG A 143 8.39 1.68 -20.89
N LEU A 144 7.98 2.60 -20.03
CA LEU A 144 8.03 2.46 -18.57
C LEU A 144 7.10 1.34 -18.12
N LEU A 145 5.85 1.32 -18.59
CA LEU A 145 4.90 0.27 -18.22
C LEU A 145 5.34 -1.11 -18.70
N ARG A 146 5.96 -1.22 -19.89
CA ARG A 146 6.52 -2.48 -20.37
C ARG A 146 7.65 -3.00 -19.47
N GLU A 147 8.53 -2.13 -18.98
CA GLU A 147 9.57 -2.54 -18.03
C GLU A 147 8.98 -2.94 -16.67
N ILE A 148 7.97 -2.20 -16.17
CA ILE A 148 7.24 -2.58 -14.95
C ILE A 148 6.56 -3.93 -15.12
N ALA A 149 6.03 -4.24 -16.31
CA ALA A 149 5.49 -5.56 -16.67
C ALA A 149 6.59 -6.61 -16.93
N GLY A 150 7.87 -6.28 -16.77
CA GLY A 150 9.00 -7.21 -16.87
C GLY A 150 9.50 -7.43 -18.30
N ASP A 151 9.12 -6.60 -19.27
CA ASP A 151 9.56 -6.72 -20.67
C ASP A 151 9.32 -8.13 -21.25
N ILE A 152 8.22 -8.76 -20.84
CA ILE A 152 7.75 -10.03 -21.43
C ILE A 152 7.08 -9.76 -22.79
N PRO A 153 7.01 -10.76 -23.70
CA PRO A 153 6.39 -10.58 -25.01
C PRO A 153 4.96 -10.02 -24.95
N GLY A 154 4.14 -10.51 -24.02
CA GLY A 154 2.74 -10.05 -23.86
C GLY A 154 2.60 -8.59 -23.44
N ALA A 155 3.61 -7.99 -22.80
CA ALA A 155 3.59 -6.57 -22.46
C ALA A 155 3.81 -5.67 -23.69
N ALA A 156 4.55 -6.16 -24.70
CA ALA A 156 4.80 -5.43 -25.93
C ALA A 156 3.57 -5.36 -26.85
N SER A 157 2.69 -6.37 -26.81
CA SER A 157 1.45 -6.43 -27.59
C SER A 157 0.21 -5.93 -26.84
N TYR A 158 0.36 -5.52 -25.57
CA TYR A 158 -0.77 -5.06 -24.76
C TYR A 158 -1.34 -3.72 -25.28
N ASP A 159 -2.66 -3.65 -25.41
CA ASP A 159 -3.38 -2.42 -25.81
C ASP A 159 -3.50 -1.46 -24.60
N TRP A 160 -2.39 -0.79 -24.26
CA TRP A 160 -2.28 0.13 -23.13
C TRP A 160 -3.32 1.25 -23.14
N PRO A 161 -3.53 1.99 -24.26
CA PRO A 161 -4.48 3.11 -24.27
C PRO A 161 -5.92 2.67 -23.98
N ARG A 162 -6.33 1.49 -24.46
CA ARG A 162 -7.70 0.99 -24.28
C ARG A 162 -7.88 0.27 -22.94
N ARG A 163 -6.93 -0.58 -22.56
CA ARG A 163 -7.07 -1.49 -21.41
C ARG A 163 -6.47 -0.93 -20.12
N ALA A 164 -5.63 0.10 -20.21
CA ALA A 164 -5.05 0.80 -19.07
C ALA A 164 -5.03 2.34 -19.23
N PRO A 165 -6.12 3.01 -19.67
CA PRO A 165 -6.14 4.46 -19.87
C PRO A 165 -5.68 5.31 -18.68
N VAL A 166 -5.85 4.82 -17.45
CA VAL A 166 -5.40 5.53 -16.23
C VAL A 166 -3.90 5.41 -15.96
N LEU A 167 -3.22 4.45 -16.60
CA LEU A 167 -1.78 4.24 -16.52
C LEU A 167 -1.04 4.72 -17.77
N ASN A 168 -1.70 4.74 -18.93
CA ASN A 168 -1.07 5.13 -20.19
C ASN A 168 -0.50 6.55 -20.08
N GLU A 169 0.80 6.70 -20.36
CA GLU A 169 1.53 7.98 -20.25
C GLU A 169 1.50 8.58 -18.83
N THR A 170 1.46 7.71 -17.80
CA THR A 170 1.51 8.12 -16.39
C THR A 170 2.90 8.58 -15.95
N THR A 171 2.97 9.19 -14.77
CA THR A 171 4.24 9.45 -14.08
C THR A 171 4.36 8.49 -12.90
N TRP A 172 5.36 7.61 -12.92
CA TRP A 172 5.74 6.84 -11.74
C TRP A 172 6.51 7.76 -10.78
N THR A 173 6.06 7.81 -9.53
CA THR A 173 6.64 8.66 -8.49
C THR A 173 7.18 7.80 -7.37
N TRP A 174 8.47 7.92 -7.06
CA TRP A 174 9.13 7.09 -6.06
C TRP A 174 9.91 7.96 -5.06
N PRO A 175 9.47 8.01 -3.79
CA PRO A 175 10.21 8.67 -2.72
C PRO A 175 11.48 7.90 -2.40
N VAL A 176 12.59 8.62 -2.29
CA VAL A 176 13.91 8.05 -1.99
C VAL A 176 14.80 9.06 -1.27
N VAL A 177 15.61 8.57 -0.33
CA VAL A 177 16.60 9.41 0.36
C VAL A 177 17.84 9.55 -0.51
N VAL A 178 18.31 10.79 -0.68
CA VAL A 178 19.65 11.07 -1.23
C VAL A 178 20.65 10.91 -0.09
N THR A 179 21.49 9.88 -0.11
CA THR A 179 22.46 9.60 0.95
C THR A 179 23.73 10.41 0.83
N ASP A 180 24.17 10.69 -0.41
CA ASP A 180 25.38 11.48 -0.67
C ASP A 180 25.22 12.37 -1.91
N VAL A 181 25.85 13.55 -1.86
CA VAL A 181 26.17 14.35 -3.06
C VAL A 181 27.63 14.06 -3.41
N LEU A 182 27.85 13.27 -4.46
CA LEU A 182 29.20 12.77 -4.82
C LEU A 182 29.99 13.79 -5.65
N SER A 183 29.28 14.61 -6.43
CA SER A 183 29.86 15.66 -7.27
C SER A 183 28.80 16.71 -7.60
N PRO A 184 29.13 17.80 -8.33
CA PRO A 184 28.13 18.74 -8.86
C PRO A 184 27.07 18.14 -9.81
N ARG A 185 27.27 16.89 -10.25
CA ARG A 185 26.43 16.19 -11.26
C ARG A 185 26.06 14.76 -10.86
N THR A 186 26.31 14.36 -9.62
CA THR A 186 26.16 12.95 -9.22
C THR A 186 25.66 12.83 -7.79
N LEU A 187 24.63 12.00 -7.59
CA LEU A 187 24.00 11.70 -6.30
C LEU A 187 24.07 10.21 -6.01
N ARG A 188 24.13 9.84 -4.73
CA ARG A 188 23.82 8.49 -4.26
C ARG A 188 22.44 8.46 -3.62
N ILE A 189 21.64 7.45 -3.94
CA ILE A 189 20.34 7.17 -3.34
C ILE A 189 20.38 5.93 -2.45
N GLU A 190 19.52 5.92 -1.43
CA GLU A 190 19.50 4.88 -0.40
C GLU A 190 19.13 3.51 -0.95
N GLN A 191 17.95 3.38 -1.55
CA GLN A 191 17.54 2.14 -2.19
C GLN A 191 18.06 2.09 -3.64
N PRO A 192 18.43 0.92 -4.17
CA PRO A 192 18.77 0.79 -5.58
C PRO A 192 17.53 1.08 -6.44
N LEU A 193 17.76 1.67 -7.61
CA LEU A 193 16.71 2.03 -8.54
C LEU A 193 15.88 0.80 -8.96
N ARG A 194 14.55 0.86 -8.83
CA ARG A 194 13.62 -0.27 -9.08
C ARG A 194 13.34 -0.57 -10.55
N ILE A 195 13.57 0.41 -11.41
CA ILE A 195 13.34 0.37 -12.86
C ILE A 195 14.48 1.12 -13.56
N SER A 196 14.73 0.89 -14.83
CA SER A 196 15.70 1.66 -15.58
C SER A 196 15.08 3.00 -15.99
N ILE A 197 15.90 4.05 -16.04
CA ILE A 197 15.55 5.30 -16.70
C ILE A 197 16.11 5.19 -18.12
N HIS A 198 15.21 4.98 -19.08
CA HIS A 198 15.57 4.86 -20.48
C HIS A 198 15.79 6.25 -21.13
N PRO A 199 16.62 6.36 -22.19
CA PRO A 199 16.84 7.63 -22.90
C PRO A 199 15.57 8.36 -23.33
N GLU A 200 14.53 7.62 -23.70
CA GLU A 200 13.23 8.12 -24.13
C GLU A 200 12.25 8.41 -22.98
N THR A 201 12.63 8.13 -21.72
CA THR A 201 11.77 8.22 -20.53
C THR A 201 12.21 9.41 -19.67
N PRO A 202 11.55 10.57 -19.75
CA PRO A 202 11.93 11.75 -18.97
C PRO A 202 11.92 11.45 -17.47
N ALA A 203 13.01 11.84 -16.79
CA ALA A 203 13.13 11.65 -15.35
C ALA A 203 13.66 12.90 -14.66
N ARG A 204 13.12 13.19 -13.48
CA ARG A 204 13.52 14.34 -12.65
C ARG A 204 13.45 14.01 -11.17
N ILE A 205 14.24 14.75 -10.40
CA ILE A 205 14.12 14.81 -8.94
C ILE A 205 13.35 16.09 -8.60
N THR A 206 12.34 15.95 -7.76
CA THR A 206 11.60 17.08 -7.16
C THR A 206 11.75 17.05 -5.65
N ALA A 207 11.56 18.21 -5.00
CA ALA A 207 11.36 18.22 -3.55
C ALA A 207 10.11 17.40 -3.21
N ILE A 208 10.14 16.62 -2.12
CA ILE A 208 9.01 15.74 -1.76
C ILE A 208 7.71 16.49 -1.45
N GLY A 209 7.82 17.76 -1.03
CA GLY A 209 6.70 18.61 -0.65
C GLY A 209 6.20 18.35 0.78
N PRO A 210 5.01 18.86 1.15
CA PRO A 210 4.43 18.66 2.47
C PRO A 210 4.21 17.17 2.76
N THR A 211 4.61 16.72 3.94
CA THR A 211 4.54 15.32 4.37
C THR A 211 4.53 15.19 5.88
N VAL A 212 4.17 14.01 6.38
CA VAL A 212 4.29 13.61 7.78
C VAL A 212 5.27 12.45 7.84
N HIS A 213 6.16 12.47 8.81
CA HIS A 213 7.11 11.39 9.05
C HIS A 213 7.40 11.17 10.52
N ASP A 214 8.07 10.07 10.85
CA ASP A 214 8.43 9.69 12.22
C ASP A 214 7.23 9.69 13.19
N SER A 215 6.03 9.39 12.69
CA SER A 215 4.78 9.51 13.44
C SER A 215 4.05 8.18 13.51
N GLY A 216 3.31 7.94 14.60
CA GLY A 216 2.62 6.67 14.73
C GLY A 216 1.43 6.62 15.67
N VAL A 217 0.74 5.49 15.61
CA VAL A 217 -0.36 5.15 16.51
C VAL A 217 -0.13 3.79 17.12
N GLU A 218 -0.28 3.68 18.45
CA GLU A 218 0.07 2.47 19.17
C GLU A 218 -0.97 2.06 20.22
N GLY A 219 -1.16 0.74 20.38
CA GLY A 219 -1.76 0.15 21.57
C GLY A 219 -3.21 0.58 21.82
N LEU A 220 -4.08 0.50 20.81
CA LEU A 220 -5.50 0.84 20.97
C LEU A 220 -6.41 0.08 20.01
N THR A 221 -7.70 0.04 20.33
CA THR A 221 -8.75 -0.38 19.41
C THR A 221 -9.42 0.84 18.77
N ILE A 222 -9.60 0.80 17.45
CA ILE A 222 -10.51 1.67 16.72
C ILE A 222 -11.81 0.91 16.54
N GLU A 223 -12.90 1.38 17.16
CA GLU A 223 -14.21 0.78 17.00
C GLU A 223 -15.13 1.75 16.27
N ASN A 224 -15.54 1.39 15.06
CA ASN A 224 -16.56 2.15 14.36
C ASN A 224 -17.95 1.73 14.82
N LYS A 225 -18.86 2.69 14.90
CA LYS A 225 -20.30 2.42 15.00
C LYS A 225 -20.69 1.41 13.93
N LEU A 226 -21.38 0.36 14.34
CA LEU A 226 -21.87 -0.65 13.42
C LEU A 226 -22.89 -0.02 12.46
N LEU A 227 -22.50 0.08 11.19
CA LEU A 227 -23.37 0.49 10.08
C LEU A 227 -23.52 -0.68 9.12
N PRO A 228 -24.66 -0.85 8.44
CA PRO A 228 -24.77 -1.84 7.37
C PRO A 228 -23.70 -1.61 6.30
N GLN A 229 -23.18 -2.70 5.74
CA GLN A 229 -22.30 -2.60 4.58
C GLN A 229 -23.07 -2.04 3.38
N THR A 230 -22.40 -1.21 2.60
CA THR A 230 -22.96 -0.60 1.40
C THR A 230 -22.61 -1.40 0.16
N THR A 231 -23.30 -1.10 -0.94
CA THR A 231 -22.90 -1.51 -2.29
C THR A 231 -21.45 -1.11 -2.59
N HIS A 232 -20.79 -1.86 -3.46
CA HIS A 232 -19.42 -1.60 -3.93
C HIS A 232 -19.16 -0.13 -4.24
N ASN A 233 -18.02 0.40 -3.77
CA ASN A 233 -17.59 1.79 -3.97
C ASN A 233 -18.53 2.87 -3.42
N GLN A 234 -19.46 2.52 -2.53
CA GLN A 234 -20.37 3.47 -1.88
C GLN A 234 -20.17 3.56 -0.36
N ASN A 235 -19.00 3.13 0.14
CA ASN A 235 -18.73 3.08 1.57
C ASN A 235 -18.72 4.49 2.18
N PRO A 236 -19.33 4.68 3.35
CA PRO A 236 -19.36 5.97 4.03
C PRO A 236 -18.01 6.34 4.66
N GLY A 237 -17.08 5.39 4.78
CA GLY A 237 -15.78 5.62 5.39
C GLY A 237 -15.78 5.39 6.89
N SER A 238 -16.30 4.25 7.34
CA SER A 238 -16.05 3.77 8.71
C SER A 238 -14.63 3.19 8.75
N ASN A 239 -13.59 3.98 8.50
CA ASN A 239 -12.25 3.43 8.25
C ASN A 239 -11.45 3.24 9.54
N GLY A 240 -10.30 2.57 9.49
CA GLY A 240 -9.37 2.47 10.60
C GLY A 240 -8.25 3.50 10.47
N VAL A 241 -7.01 3.02 10.35
CA VAL A 241 -5.82 3.86 10.18
C VAL A 241 -5.57 4.13 8.71
N CYS A 242 -5.24 5.37 8.34
CA CYS A 242 -4.78 5.68 6.99
C CYS A 242 -3.51 6.54 7.00
N PHE A 243 -2.55 6.15 6.16
CA PHE A 243 -1.32 6.87 5.86
C PHE A 243 -1.43 7.46 4.45
N GLN A 244 -1.36 8.79 4.32
CA GLN A 244 -1.43 9.45 3.00
C GLN A 244 -0.41 10.58 2.82
N ALA A 245 0.44 10.45 1.79
CA ALA A 245 1.58 11.35 1.53
C ALA A 245 2.54 11.43 2.74
N VAL A 246 2.91 10.27 3.28
CA VAL A 246 3.72 10.14 4.50
C VAL A 246 4.86 9.14 4.30
N TYR A 247 5.92 9.27 5.08
CA TYR A 247 6.99 8.27 5.13
C TYR A 247 7.42 7.95 6.55
N ASP A 248 8.07 6.79 6.78
CA ASP A 248 8.57 6.37 8.10
C ASP A 248 7.54 6.49 9.24
N CYS A 249 6.27 6.20 8.93
CA CYS A 249 5.17 6.20 9.90
C CYS A 249 4.76 4.78 10.28
N TRP A 250 4.10 4.61 11.42
CA TRP A 250 3.72 3.27 11.87
C TRP A 250 2.38 3.16 12.62
N ALA A 251 1.78 1.98 12.54
CA ALA A 251 0.70 1.57 13.41
C ALA A 251 1.08 0.25 14.10
N ARG A 252 1.05 0.23 15.43
CA ARG A 252 1.51 -0.93 16.23
C ARG A 252 0.49 -1.35 17.26
N ASP A 253 0.23 -2.66 17.37
CA ASP A 253 -0.76 -3.19 18.33
C ASP A 253 -2.10 -2.48 18.19
N ILE A 254 -2.65 -2.49 16.97
CA ILE A 254 -3.95 -1.88 16.67
C ILE A 254 -4.97 -2.97 16.34
N HIS A 255 -6.19 -2.79 16.82
CA HIS A 255 -7.33 -3.61 16.41
C HIS A 255 -8.42 -2.70 15.83
N VAL A 256 -8.99 -3.07 14.68
CA VAL A 256 -10.03 -2.28 14.02
C VAL A 256 -11.32 -3.09 13.92
N LEU A 257 -12.41 -2.54 14.43
CA LEU A 257 -13.74 -3.15 14.39
C LEU A 257 -14.69 -2.39 13.45
N ASN A 258 -15.46 -3.17 12.69
CA ASN A 258 -16.58 -2.74 11.85
C ASN A 258 -16.20 -1.75 10.74
N ALA A 259 -15.01 -1.93 10.16
CA ALA A 259 -14.49 -0.97 9.20
C ALA A 259 -15.05 -1.14 7.78
N ASP A 260 -14.92 -0.10 6.95
CA ASP A 260 -15.00 -0.24 5.49
C ASP A 260 -13.59 -0.49 4.91
N VAL A 261 -12.60 0.30 5.33
CA VAL A 261 -11.17 0.05 5.11
C VAL A 261 -10.47 0.00 6.45
N ALA A 262 -9.89 -1.15 6.84
CA ALA A 262 -9.27 -1.27 8.16
C ALA A 262 -7.92 -0.57 8.24
N TYR A 263 -7.04 -0.78 7.26
CA TYR A 263 -5.73 -0.11 7.19
C TYR A 263 -5.43 0.34 5.76
N GLY A 264 -5.15 1.63 5.57
CA GLY A 264 -4.90 2.22 4.25
C GLY A 264 -3.56 2.91 4.13
N MET A 265 -2.95 2.81 2.95
CA MET A 265 -1.73 3.50 2.53
C MET A 265 -1.97 4.10 1.14
N THR A 266 -1.85 5.41 1.01
CA THR A 266 -2.04 6.16 -0.25
C THR A 266 -0.86 7.09 -0.47
N GLY A 267 0.07 6.73 -1.34
CA GLY A 267 1.35 7.45 -1.45
C GLY A 267 2.12 7.40 -0.12
N ALA A 268 2.35 6.21 0.42
CA ALA A 268 3.12 6.00 1.65
C ALA A 268 4.47 5.34 1.34
N LYS A 269 5.52 5.73 2.05
CA LYS A 269 6.88 5.16 1.90
C LYS A 269 7.38 4.61 3.22
N SER A 270 7.98 3.42 3.24
CA SER A 270 8.67 2.89 4.43
C SER A 270 7.79 2.82 5.71
N CYS A 271 6.46 2.73 5.56
CA CYS A 271 5.54 2.69 6.69
C CYS A 271 5.37 1.26 7.20
N THR A 272 5.11 1.10 8.50
CA THR A 272 4.98 -0.22 9.14
C THR A 272 3.63 -0.41 9.83
N LEU A 273 2.92 -1.50 9.51
CA LEU A 273 1.85 -2.07 10.34
C LEU A 273 2.39 -3.30 11.06
N SER A 274 2.30 -3.36 12.40
CA SER A 274 2.81 -4.51 13.16
C SER A 274 1.89 -4.88 14.33
N GLY A 275 1.64 -6.18 14.52
CA GLY A 275 0.79 -6.65 15.61
C GLY A 275 -0.68 -6.29 15.43
N PHE A 276 -1.11 -6.08 14.18
CA PHE A 276 -2.40 -5.50 13.84
C PHE A 276 -3.48 -6.56 13.62
N SER A 277 -4.73 -6.18 13.81
CA SER A 277 -5.88 -7.07 13.61
C SER A 277 -7.11 -6.31 13.14
N ALA A 278 -8.03 -7.00 12.48
CA ALA A 278 -9.31 -6.42 12.06
C ALA A 278 -10.41 -7.47 12.03
N GLY A 279 -11.61 -7.07 12.44
CA GLY A 279 -12.77 -7.95 12.52
C GLY A 279 -14.10 -7.22 12.68
N GLY A 280 -15.11 -7.95 13.13
CA GLY A 280 -16.48 -7.46 13.25
C GLY A 280 -17.25 -7.60 11.93
N ARG A 281 -17.96 -6.56 11.51
CA ARG A 281 -18.70 -6.56 10.24
C ARG A 281 -17.79 -6.76 9.01
N SER A 282 -18.30 -7.46 8.00
CA SER A 282 -17.70 -7.49 6.65
C SER A 282 -17.37 -6.10 6.11
N LEU A 283 -16.28 -6.00 5.36
CA LEU A 283 -15.62 -4.75 4.96
C LEU A 283 -15.20 -4.78 3.49
N HIS A 284 -14.68 -3.66 2.98
CA HIS A 284 -14.22 -3.52 1.60
C HIS A 284 -12.74 -3.91 1.44
N HIS A 285 -11.85 -3.36 2.29
CA HIS A 285 -10.41 -3.68 2.28
C HIS A 285 -9.86 -3.91 3.68
N PHE A 286 -9.20 -5.06 3.91
CA PHE A 286 -8.47 -5.26 5.16
C PHE A 286 -7.22 -4.39 5.18
N THR A 287 -6.41 -4.50 4.13
CA THR A 287 -5.31 -3.58 3.86
C THR A 287 -5.41 -3.09 2.43
N ILE A 288 -5.02 -1.84 2.19
CA ILE A 288 -4.89 -1.29 0.84
C ILE A 288 -3.60 -0.47 0.74
N SER A 289 -2.74 -0.82 -0.21
CA SER A 289 -1.54 -0.06 -0.59
C SER A 289 -1.71 0.47 -2.00
N ARG A 290 -1.84 1.78 -2.16
CA ARG A 290 -2.22 2.38 -3.45
C ARG A 290 -1.51 3.69 -3.76
N ALA A 291 -1.67 4.13 -5.01
CA ALA A 291 -1.19 5.41 -5.53
C ALA A 291 0.30 5.67 -5.26
N GLY A 292 1.16 4.72 -5.65
CA GLY A 292 2.59 4.79 -5.39
C GLY A 292 2.93 4.63 -3.92
N SER A 293 2.37 3.61 -3.26
CA SER A 293 2.80 3.22 -1.92
C SER A 293 3.95 2.23 -2.02
N HIS A 294 5.10 2.59 -1.47
CA HIS A 294 6.36 1.90 -1.69
C HIS A 294 7.02 1.43 -0.39
N ASP A 295 7.69 0.28 -0.45
CA ASP A 295 8.58 -0.16 0.62
C ASP A 295 7.90 -0.30 2.00
N ASN A 296 6.60 -0.57 2.04
CA ASN A 296 5.86 -0.69 3.30
C ASN A 296 5.88 -2.12 3.85
N LEU A 297 5.87 -2.24 5.18
CA LEU A 297 5.90 -3.52 5.89
C LEU A 297 4.61 -3.74 6.68
N MET A 298 3.93 -4.84 6.40
CA MET A 298 2.77 -5.34 7.13
C MET A 298 3.14 -6.68 7.76
N GLN A 299 3.21 -6.75 9.09
CA GLN A 299 3.64 -7.97 9.77
C GLN A 299 2.87 -8.30 11.04
N ASP A 300 2.91 -9.57 11.42
CA ASP A 300 2.36 -10.08 12.69
C ASP A 300 0.87 -9.75 12.81
N PHE A 301 0.07 -10.26 11.87
CA PHE A 301 -1.32 -9.84 11.72
C PHE A 301 -2.32 -10.98 11.78
N GLU A 302 -3.54 -10.63 12.20
CA GLU A 302 -4.70 -11.51 12.20
C GLU A 302 -5.92 -10.81 11.56
N LEU A 303 -6.42 -11.37 10.47
CA LEU A 303 -7.65 -10.93 9.82
C LEU A 303 -8.77 -11.90 10.18
N GLU A 304 -9.69 -11.44 11.02
CA GLU A 304 -10.71 -12.25 11.68
C GLU A 304 -11.86 -12.59 10.73
N ASP A 305 -12.58 -13.66 11.05
CA ASP A 305 -13.86 -13.96 10.41
C ASP A 305 -14.89 -12.86 10.70
N PHE A 306 -15.79 -12.61 9.75
CA PHE A 306 -16.82 -11.61 9.94
C PHE A 306 -17.92 -12.10 10.89
N THR A 307 -18.28 -11.25 11.85
CA THR A 307 -19.42 -11.49 12.77
C THR A 307 -20.74 -11.02 12.18
N VAL A 308 -20.69 -10.22 11.12
CA VAL A 308 -21.85 -9.80 10.32
C VAL A 308 -21.55 -10.09 8.85
N PRO A 309 -22.34 -10.96 8.19
CA PRO A 309 -22.12 -11.33 6.79
C PRO A 309 -22.12 -10.14 5.84
N ALA A 310 -21.53 -10.34 4.67
CA ALA A 310 -21.52 -9.35 3.61
C ALA A 310 -22.94 -9.03 3.10
N ALA A 311 -23.20 -7.77 2.78
CA ALA A 311 -24.45 -7.37 2.13
C ALA A 311 -24.44 -7.75 0.64
N ALA A 312 -25.59 -8.05 0.06
CA ALA A 312 -25.69 -8.29 -1.37
C ALA A 312 -25.17 -7.08 -2.18
N GLY A 313 -24.32 -7.33 -3.19
CA GLY A 313 -23.70 -6.28 -4.00
C GLY A 313 -22.52 -5.56 -3.34
N SER A 314 -22.08 -6.01 -2.17
CA SER A 314 -20.80 -5.61 -1.60
C SER A 314 -19.68 -6.56 -2.06
N TYR A 315 -18.44 -6.08 -2.02
CA TYR A 315 -17.26 -6.87 -2.33
C TYR A 315 -16.18 -6.62 -1.28
N LEU A 316 -15.45 -7.69 -0.96
CA LEU A 316 -14.23 -7.67 -0.19
C LEU A 316 -13.05 -7.89 -1.14
N HIS A 317 -12.00 -7.11 -0.97
CA HIS A 317 -10.77 -7.24 -1.75
C HIS A 317 -9.64 -7.94 -0.95
N GLY A 318 -9.59 -7.89 0.38
CA GLY A 318 -8.56 -8.62 1.14
C GLY A 318 -7.25 -7.82 1.34
N LEU A 319 -6.09 -8.41 1.03
CA LEU A 319 -4.77 -7.78 1.10
C LEU A 319 -4.40 -7.03 -0.19
N SER A 320 -5.04 -5.86 -0.40
CA SER A 320 -5.01 -5.09 -1.64
C SER A 320 -3.71 -4.31 -1.87
N CYS A 321 -3.18 -4.34 -3.10
CA CYS A 321 -2.02 -3.55 -3.52
C CYS A 321 -2.19 -3.10 -4.97
N GLU A 322 -2.18 -1.80 -5.29
CA GLU A 322 -2.55 -1.31 -6.62
C GLU A 322 -1.74 -0.09 -7.09
N ALA A 323 -2.05 0.40 -8.30
CA ALA A 323 -1.60 1.68 -8.84
C ALA A 323 -0.09 1.91 -8.68
N LEU A 324 0.67 0.99 -9.29
CA LEU A 324 2.14 0.97 -9.34
C LEU A 324 2.84 0.91 -7.97
N SER A 325 2.10 0.59 -6.89
CA SER A 325 2.67 0.37 -5.57
C SER A 325 3.64 -0.82 -5.58
N SER A 326 4.80 -0.67 -4.95
CA SER A 326 5.90 -1.63 -5.10
C SER A 326 6.80 -1.78 -3.89
N GLY A 327 7.40 -2.96 -3.73
CA GLY A 327 8.27 -3.24 -2.58
C GLY A 327 7.53 -3.46 -1.27
N ASN A 328 6.20 -3.61 -1.29
CA ASN A 328 5.43 -3.84 -0.08
C ASN A 328 5.52 -5.31 0.34
N VAL A 329 5.60 -5.54 1.65
CA VAL A 329 5.77 -6.87 2.24
C VAL A 329 4.64 -7.15 3.22
N TRP A 330 3.98 -8.29 3.06
CA TRP A 330 3.09 -8.88 4.06
C TRP A 330 3.76 -10.14 4.62
N ARG A 331 3.92 -10.23 5.94
CA ARG A 331 4.52 -11.41 6.55
C ARG A 331 3.98 -11.83 7.90
N ARG A 332 4.08 -13.13 8.20
CA ARG A 332 3.60 -13.73 9.46
C ARG A 332 2.15 -13.38 9.75
N GLY A 333 1.28 -13.81 8.83
CA GLY A 333 -0.13 -13.47 8.83
C GLY A 333 -1.04 -14.68 9.04
N THR A 334 -2.15 -14.48 9.74
CA THR A 334 -3.29 -15.40 9.71
C THR A 334 -4.50 -14.69 9.13
N MET A 335 -5.11 -15.28 8.11
CA MET A 335 -6.31 -14.78 7.46
C MET A 335 -7.42 -15.82 7.58
N HIS A 336 -8.44 -15.55 8.38
CA HIS A 336 -9.61 -16.42 8.51
C HIS A 336 -10.61 -16.22 7.37
N THR A 337 -10.52 -15.08 6.68
CA THR A 337 -11.26 -14.72 5.47
C THR A 337 -10.41 -13.76 4.62
N GLY A 338 -10.77 -13.56 3.35
CA GLY A 338 -10.06 -12.70 2.41
C GLY A 338 -9.31 -13.46 1.30
N THR A 339 -8.58 -12.70 0.49
CA THR A 339 -7.66 -13.22 -0.54
C THR A 339 -6.43 -12.29 -0.70
N PHE A 340 -5.46 -12.72 -1.51
CA PHE A 340 -4.31 -11.92 -1.93
C PHE A 340 -4.65 -11.06 -3.15
N ASP A 341 -5.35 -9.96 -2.91
CA ASP A 341 -5.70 -9.03 -3.97
C ASP A 341 -4.51 -8.16 -4.39
N SER A 342 -4.02 -8.34 -5.60
CA SER A 342 -3.03 -7.40 -6.17
C SER A 342 -3.70 -6.33 -7.02
N HIS A 343 -5.04 -6.25 -6.94
CA HIS A 343 -5.95 -5.32 -7.61
C HIS A 343 -5.58 -5.09 -9.08
N ARG A 344 -6.22 -4.19 -9.81
CA ARG A 344 -5.68 -3.75 -11.11
C ARG A 344 -4.74 -2.56 -10.94
N ALA A 345 -4.06 -2.19 -12.02
CA ALA A 345 -3.07 -1.13 -12.11
C ALA A 345 -1.64 -1.50 -11.64
N MET A 346 -1.22 -2.73 -11.91
CA MET A 346 0.18 -3.15 -11.99
C MET A 346 1.06 -2.84 -10.77
N SER A 347 0.62 -3.26 -9.59
CA SER A 347 1.55 -3.34 -8.45
C SER A 347 2.67 -4.35 -8.78
N PHE A 348 3.92 -4.07 -8.36
CA PHE A 348 5.09 -4.86 -8.77
C PHE A 348 6.10 -5.01 -7.63
N GLU A 349 6.99 -6.01 -7.69
CA GLU A 349 8.02 -6.23 -6.66
C GLU A 349 7.49 -6.33 -5.21
N ASN A 350 6.29 -6.86 -5.01
CA ASN A 350 5.72 -7.07 -3.68
C ASN A 350 5.88 -8.53 -3.22
N LEU A 351 5.92 -8.73 -1.90
CA LEU A 351 6.14 -10.04 -1.26
C LEU A 351 5.00 -10.36 -0.28
N ARG A 352 4.49 -11.58 -0.34
CA ARG A 352 3.62 -12.17 0.69
C ARG A 352 4.29 -13.44 1.20
N THR A 353 4.65 -13.48 2.49
CA THR A 353 5.46 -14.59 3.03
C THR A 353 5.04 -15.05 4.42
N ASP A 354 5.11 -16.36 4.68
CA ASP A 354 4.66 -16.97 5.94
C ASP A 354 3.22 -16.55 6.32
N ILE A 355 2.26 -16.93 5.48
CA ILE A 355 0.84 -16.62 5.70
C ILE A 355 0.02 -17.89 5.69
N LEU A 356 -0.82 -18.03 6.72
CA LEU A 356 -1.91 -19.01 6.78
C LEU A 356 -3.20 -18.33 6.33
N ILE A 357 -3.92 -18.91 5.36
CA ILE A 357 -5.14 -18.32 4.81
C ILE A 357 -6.25 -19.35 4.61
N THR A 358 -7.45 -18.99 5.08
CA THR A 358 -8.72 -19.55 4.61
C THR A 358 -9.24 -18.61 3.51
N ASN A 359 -9.06 -19.00 2.25
CA ASN A 359 -9.27 -18.13 1.10
C ASN A 359 -10.75 -18.12 0.72
N LYS A 360 -11.51 -17.14 1.21
CA LYS A 360 -12.97 -17.04 1.03
C LYS A 360 -13.46 -15.60 1.11
N ASP A 361 -14.72 -15.38 0.74
CA ASP A 361 -15.49 -14.12 0.82
C ASP A 361 -14.94 -12.91 0.03
N ALA A 362 -13.71 -12.99 -0.49
CA ALA A 362 -13.07 -11.94 -1.26
C ALA A 362 -12.92 -12.28 -2.74
N VAL A 363 -12.82 -11.23 -3.56
CA VAL A 363 -12.46 -11.30 -4.96
C VAL A 363 -11.43 -10.20 -5.27
N PRO A 364 -10.47 -10.45 -6.17
CA PRO A 364 -9.52 -9.43 -6.57
C PRO A 364 -10.28 -8.26 -7.23
N GLY A 365 -9.82 -7.04 -6.97
CA GLY A 365 -10.50 -5.80 -7.34
C GLY A 365 -9.93 -5.13 -8.59
N GLY A 366 -10.50 -3.96 -8.91
CA GLY A 366 -10.03 -3.10 -9.98
C GLY A 366 -10.96 -3.02 -11.17
N ALA A 367 -11.13 -1.80 -11.69
CA ALA A 367 -11.91 -1.58 -12.91
C ALA A 367 -11.27 -2.33 -14.09
N PHE A 368 -12.08 -2.93 -14.97
CA PHE A 368 -11.60 -3.77 -16.07
C PHE A 368 -10.57 -3.06 -16.98
N ASN A 369 -10.66 -1.74 -17.10
CA ASN A 369 -9.76 -0.89 -17.86
C ASN A 369 -8.70 -0.16 -17.00
N ALA A 370 -8.42 -0.61 -15.78
CA ALA A 370 -7.37 -0.05 -14.93
C ALA A 370 -5.98 -0.63 -15.25
N GLY A 371 -5.87 -1.48 -16.28
CA GLY A 371 -4.66 -2.20 -16.64
C GLY A 371 -4.54 -3.57 -15.98
N PRO A 372 -3.39 -4.24 -16.18
CA PRO A 372 -3.14 -5.59 -15.65
C PRO A 372 -3.23 -5.66 -14.12
N TYR A 373 -3.53 -6.86 -13.60
CA TYR A 373 -3.46 -7.11 -12.16
C TYR A 373 -2.05 -6.93 -11.60
N PHE A 374 -1.07 -7.45 -12.31
CA PHE A 374 0.30 -7.56 -11.83
C PHE A 374 1.27 -6.82 -12.75
N GLY A 375 2.17 -6.06 -12.15
CA GLY A 375 3.49 -5.86 -12.72
C GLY A 375 4.42 -7.02 -12.33
N ALA A 376 5.70 -6.90 -12.68
CA ALA A 376 6.63 -8.00 -12.57
C ALA A 376 7.13 -8.24 -11.14
N ARG A 377 7.70 -9.43 -10.92
CA ARG A 377 8.47 -9.78 -9.71
C ARG A 377 7.63 -9.81 -8.43
N MET A 378 6.37 -10.22 -8.55
CA MET A 378 5.52 -10.53 -7.42
C MET A 378 5.91 -11.88 -6.83
N VAL A 379 5.98 -11.97 -5.50
CA VAL A 379 6.44 -13.19 -4.82
C VAL A 379 5.44 -13.63 -3.75
N HIS A 380 5.02 -14.89 -3.84
CA HIS A 380 4.35 -15.61 -2.75
C HIS A 380 5.28 -16.70 -2.22
N TRP A 381 5.59 -16.70 -0.92
CA TRP A 381 6.58 -17.60 -0.33
C TRP A 381 6.12 -18.19 1.01
N GLY A 382 6.02 -19.52 1.14
CA GLY A 382 5.65 -20.15 2.41
C GLY A 382 4.19 -19.89 2.80
N VAL A 383 3.26 -20.08 1.86
CA VAL A 383 1.83 -19.82 2.06
C VAL A 383 1.09 -21.14 2.32
N SER A 384 0.20 -21.16 3.31
CA SER A 384 -0.65 -22.32 3.61
C SER A 384 -2.11 -21.98 3.43
N VAL A 385 -2.78 -22.68 2.51
CA VAL A 385 -4.20 -22.51 2.22
C VAL A 385 -4.99 -23.61 2.94
N THR A 386 -6.00 -23.26 3.73
CA THR A 386 -6.70 -24.23 4.60
C THR A 386 -7.91 -24.89 3.94
N ASN A 387 -8.45 -24.31 2.87
CA ASN A 387 -9.72 -24.70 2.27
C ASN A 387 -9.64 -25.12 0.80
N ASN A 388 -8.43 -25.32 0.27
CA ASN A 388 -8.18 -25.71 -1.11
C ASN A 388 -8.72 -24.73 -2.18
N GLU A 389 -8.94 -23.46 -1.83
CA GLU A 389 -9.36 -22.43 -2.78
C GLU A 389 -8.14 -21.70 -3.37
N ASN A 390 -7.98 -21.75 -4.69
CA ASN A 390 -6.76 -21.33 -5.38
C ASN A 390 -6.80 -19.89 -5.95
N LEU A 391 -7.91 -19.16 -5.78
CA LEU A 391 -8.04 -17.74 -6.13
C LEU A 391 -6.85 -16.89 -5.63
N CYS A 392 -6.10 -16.28 -6.54
CA CYS A 392 -4.94 -15.41 -6.27
C CYS A 392 -3.77 -16.06 -5.52
N MET A 393 -3.74 -17.39 -5.38
CA MET A 393 -2.75 -18.06 -4.53
C MET A 393 -1.46 -18.37 -5.30
N ASP A 394 -1.57 -19.13 -6.40
CA ASP A 394 -0.44 -19.43 -7.27
C ASP A 394 -0.52 -18.58 -8.53
N ILE A 395 0.28 -17.51 -8.55
CA ILE A 395 0.16 -16.42 -9.54
C ILE A 395 1.06 -16.61 -10.77
N THR A 396 1.73 -17.77 -10.92
CA THR A 396 2.72 -17.96 -11.98
C THR A 396 2.12 -18.04 -13.38
N ASP A 397 0.81 -18.25 -13.48
CA ASP A 397 0.03 -18.20 -14.71
C ASP A 397 -0.64 -16.83 -14.98
N GLN A 398 -0.40 -15.84 -14.10
CA GLN A 398 -1.01 -14.51 -14.18
C GLN A 398 0.01 -13.36 -14.17
N ALA A 399 0.98 -13.43 -13.27
CA ALA A 399 1.92 -12.36 -13.00
C ALA A 399 3.23 -12.58 -13.76
N PRO A 400 3.80 -11.54 -14.42
CA PRO A 400 5.07 -11.67 -15.14
C PRO A 400 6.27 -11.77 -14.20
N ARG A 401 7.26 -12.58 -14.54
CA ARG A 401 8.50 -12.81 -13.76
C ARG A 401 8.24 -13.04 -12.26
N ALA A 402 7.14 -13.69 -11.94
CA ALA A 402 6.70 -13.93 -10.58
C ALA A 402 7.31 -15.21 -10.03
N LEU A 403 7.32 -15.32 -8.71
CA LEU A 403 7.70 -16.55 -8.00
C LEU A 403 6.58 -16.96 -7.04
N THR A 404 6.12 -18.19 -7.16
CA THR A 404 5.34 -18.86 -6.10
C THR A 404 6.16 -20.04 -5.58
N ALA A 405 6.53 -19.99 -4.30
CA ALA A 405 7.38 -21.00 -3.66
C ALA A 405 6.82 -21.48 -2.32
N GLY A 406 6.82 -22.79 -2.08
CA GLY A 406 6.44 -23.36 -0.78
C GLY A 406 4.98 -23.11 -0.43
N ILE A 407 4.09 -23.44 -1.36
CA ILE A 407 2.64 -23.30 -1.16
C ILE A 407 2.01 -24.65 -0.79
N THR A 408 1.23 -24.70 0.29
CA THR A 408 0.58 -25.93 0.77
C THR A 408 -0.94 -25.81 0.83
N GLY A 409 -1.63 -26.96 0.82
CA GLY A 409 -3.09 -27.05 0.97
C GLY A 409 -3.91 -26.83 -0.30
N LEU A 410 -3.25 -26.73 -1.46
CA LEU A 410 -3.88 -26.74 -2.79
C LEU A 410 -3.72 -28.10 -3.48
N THR A 411 -4.78 -28.60 -4.13
CA THR A 411 -4.76 -29.83 -4.93
C THR A 411 -4.36 -29.58 -6.38
N GLN A 412 -4.48 -28.35 -6.85
CA GLN A 412 -4.12 -27.95 -8.21
C GLN A 412 -3.39 -26.61 -8.19
N PRO A 413 -2.36 -26.45 -9.05
CA PRO A 413 -1.70 -25.17 -9.22
C PRO A 413 -2.53 -24.18 -10.05
N GLY A 414 -2.01 -22.97 -10.17
CA GLY A 414 -2.58 -21.84 -10.90
C GLY A 414 -3.61 -21.06 -10.10
N SER A 415 -3.89 -19.83 -10.56
CA SER A 415 -4.83 -18.92 -9.92
C SER A 415 -5.95 -18.56 -10.89
N ARG A 416 -7.19 -18.73 -10.47
CA ARG A 416 -8.36 -18.22 -11.18
C ARG A 416 -8.58 -16.77 -10.81
N LEU A 417 -8.40 -15.80 -11.71
CA LEU A 417 -8.74 -14.39 -11.43
C LEU A 417 -10.21 -14.07 -11.71
N ASN A 418 -11.13 -14.84 -11.11
CA ASN A 418 -12.59 -14.66 -11.17
C ASN A 418 -13.15 -14.13 -12.53
N GLY A 419 -12.81 -14.79 -13.64
CA GLY A 419 -13.32 -14.46 -14.97
C GLY A 419 -12.63 -13.28 -15.68
N ALA A 420 -11.60 -12.67 -15.09
CA ALA A 420 -10.90 -11.51 -15.65
C ALA A 420 -9.93 -11.82 -16.80
N GLY A 421 -9.79 -13.10 -17.18
CA GLY A 421 -8.90 -13.56 -18.25
C GLY A 421 -7.41 -13.44 -17.89
N ILE A 422 -6.56 -13.72 -18.87
CA ILE A 422 -5.11 -13.52 -18.79
C ILE A 422 -4.82 -12.10 -19.29
N ASP A 423 -4.08 -11.29 -18.53
CA ASP A 423 -3.74 -9.93 -18.95
C ASP A 423 -2.63 -9.92 -20.02
N PHE A 424 -1.60 -10.74 -19.86
CA PHE A 424 -0.48 -10.86 -20.80
C PHE A 424 -0.42 -12.23 -21.46
N GLU A 425 -0.47 -12.26 -22.78
CA GLU A 425 -0.32 -13.50 -23.55
C GLU A 425 1.15 -13.96 -23.63
N GLY A 426 1.35 -15.26 -23.84
CA GLY A 426 2.68 -15.85 -24.03
C GLY A 426 3.37 -16.25 -22.73
N ASP A 427 4.69 -16.44 -22.80
CA ASP A 427 5.50 -16.84 -21.64
C ASP A 427 5.68 -15.66 -20.67
N LEU A 428 5.18 -15.85 -19.45
CA LEU A 428 5.28 -14.88 -18.36
C LEU A 428 6.67 -14.89 -17.69
N GLN A 429 7.50 -15.89 -17.97
CA GLN A 429 8.80 -16.10 -17.34
C GLN A 429 8.72 -16.21 -15.81
N SER A 430 7.64 -16.82 -15.33
CA SER A 430 7.34 -17.00 -13.92
C SER A 430 7.64 -18.43 -13.48
N GLU A 431 8.07 -18.57 -12.24
CA GLU A 431 8.52 -19.85 -11.70
C GLU A 431 7.67 -20.30 -10.53
N ARG A 432 7.39 -21.61 -10.53
CA ARG A 432 6.75 -22.31 -9.42
C ARG A 432 7.74 -23.30 -8.84
N LEU A 433 8.03 -23.17 -7.55
CA LEU A 433 8.93 -24.05 -6.82
C LEU A 433 8.20 -24.63 -5.60
N GLU A 434 8.55 -25.84 -5.18
CA GLU A 434 8.08 -26.41 -3.90
C GLU A 434 6.55 -26.39 -3.72
N PHE A 435 5.80 -26.69 -4.79
CA PHE A 435 4.34 -26.76 -4.74
C PHE A 435 3.88 -28.01 -3.99
N GLY A 436 3.07 -27.82 -2.95
CA GLY A 436 2.66 -28.89 -2.03
C GLY A 436 3.71 -29.20 -0.94
N THR A 437 4.85 -28.49 -0.93
CA THR A 437 5.90 -28.68 0.08
C THR A 437 5.74 -27.68 1.23
N ASP A 438 5.70 -28.17 2.46
CA ASP A 438 5.83 -27.32 3.65
C ASP A 438 7.31 -26.98 3.88
N LEU A 439 7.64 -25.69 3.83
CA LEU A 439 9.00 -25.20 4.05
C LEU A 439 9.44 -25.25 5.53
N GLY A 440 8.53 -25.56 6.47
CA GLY A 440 8.82 -25.63 7.90
C GLY A 440 9.43 -24.33 8.42
N ALA A 441 10.67 -24.39 8.93
CA ALA A 441 11.40 -23.21 9.42
C ALA A 441 11.86 -22.23 8.31
N GLY A 442 11.64 -22.57 7.03
CA GLY A 442 11.94 -21.75 5.86
C GLY A 442 10.73 -21.00 5.28
N ARG A 443 9.60 -20.94 5.99
CA ARG A 443 8.38 -20.29 5.49
C ARG A 443 8.46 -18.77 5.40
N ASP A 444 9.34 -18.15 6.19
CA ASP A 444 9.55 -16.71 6.18
C ASP A 444 10.83 -16.37 5.41
N LEU A 445 10.68 -15.67 4.28
CA LEU A 445 11.79 -15.36 3.39
C LEU A 445 12.87 -14.50 4.07
N LEU A 446 12.50 -13.60 4.98
CA LEU A 446 13.47 -12.78 5.71
C LEU A 446 14.35 -13.63 6.63
N ASP A 447 13.77 -14.65 7.27
CA ASP A 447 14.50 -15.54 8.17
C ASP A 447 15.49 -16.43 7.39
N ILE A 448 15.15 -16.80 6.15
CA ILE A 448 16.10 -17.46 5.24
C ILE A 448 17.21 -16.49 4.82
N GLN A 449 16.85 -15.29 4.37
CA GLN A 449 17.82 -14.30 3.91
C GLN A 449 18.86 -13.97 4.99
N ARG A 450 18.43 -13.78 6.25
CA ARG A 450 19.32 -13.55 7.39
C ARG A 450 20.30 -14.68 7.67
N LYS A 451 19.94 -15.93 7.32
CA LYS A 451 20.82 -17.10 7.45
C LYS A 451 21.79 -17.21 6.27
N ALA A 452 21.33 -16.87 5.06
CA ALA A 452 22.11 -17.01 3.82
C ALA A 452 23.07 -15.84 3.57
N LEU A 453 22.71 -14.64 4.03
CA LEU A 453 23.49 -13.41 3.93
C LEU A 453 23.75 -12.90 5.35
N PRO A 454 24.75 -13.43 6.08
CA PRO A 454 25.15 -12.85 7.35
C PRO A 454 25.68 -11.44 7.08
N TYR A 455 24.92 -10.43 7.51
CA TYR A 455 25.29 -9.01 7.45
C TYR A 455 26.60 -8.73 8.16
#